data_AF-A0AAD5X519-F1
#
_entry.id   AF-A0AAD5X519-F1
#
_cell.length_a   1.000
_cell.length_b   1.000
_cell.length_c   1.000
_cell.angle_alpha   90.00
_cell.angle_beta   90.00
_cell.angle_gamma   90.00
#
_symmetry.space_group_name_H-M   'P 1'
#
loop_
_entity.id
_entity.type
_entity.pdbx_description
1 polymer ?
#
loop_
_entity_poly.entity_id
_entity_poly.type
_entity_poly.pdbx_seq_one_letter_code
_entity_poly.pdbx_strand_id
1 'polypeptide(L)'
;MPPLRPIASRLFEVRSLVRKIHPKKSPTDKYIKTQSHQLLTYYPPDISLLQFSKQDTKLSALGLVDVWYERQLAREKALEARGKTVRGSVTGEMYKPPTDGKAGKKGKKRK
;
A
#
# COMPACT_ATOMS: atom_id res chain seq x y z
N MET A 1 44.37 -53.77 -16.63
CA MET A 1 42.97 -53.46 -16.97
C MET A 1 42.31 -52.88 -15.72
N PRO A 2 41.91 -51.60 -15.69
CA PRO A 2 41.19 -51.06 -14.54
C PRO A 2 39.80 -51.73 -14.43
N PRO A 3 39.30 -51.99 -13.21
CA PRO A 3 38.00 -52.61 -13.02
C PRO A 3 36.88 -51.70 -13.56
N LEU A 4 35.89 -52.29 -14.23
CA LEU A 4 34.69 -51.58 -14.66
C LEU A 4 33.95 -51.05 -13.43
N ARG A 5 33.64 -49.75 -13.45
CA ARG A 5 32.91 -49.10 -12.36
C ARG A 5 31.48 -49.65 -12.28
N PRO A 6 30.90 -49.79 -11.08
CA PRO A 6 29.52 -50.21 -10.91
C PRO A 6 28.55 -49.22 -11.56
N ILE A 7 27.50 -49.72 -12.21
CA ILE A 7 26.51 -48.90 -12.94
C ILE A 7 25.89 -47.81 -12.05
N ALA A 8 25.67 -48.12 -10.77
CA ALA A 8 25.10 -47.20 -9.80
C ALA A 8 25.93 -45.91 -9.60
N SER A 9 27.27 -46.00 -9.59
CA SER A 9 28.12 -44.83 -9.43
C SER A 9 28.08 -43.94 -10.68
N ARG A 10 28.05 -44.56 -11.86
CA ARG A 10 27.89 -43.84 -13.14
C ARG A 10 26.56 -43.10 -13.23
N LEU A 11 25.47 -43.72 -12.80
CA LEU A 11 24.14 -43.07 -12.77
C LEU A 11 24.09 -41.91 -11.78
N PHE A 12 24.79 -42.00 -10.65
CA PHE A 12 24.88 -40.92 -9.69
C PHE A 12 25.65 -39.72 -10.26
N GLU A 13 26.77 -39.95 -10.95
CA GLU A 13 27.55 -38.91 -11.64
C GLU A 13 26.74 -38.22 -12.75
N VAL A 14 25.98 -38.98 -13.55
CA VAL A 14 25.11 -38.39 -14.58
C VAL A 14 24.02 -37.53 -13.94
N ARG A 15 23.39 -37.99 -12.85
CA ARG A 15 22.38 -37.22 -12.13
C ARG A 15 22.95 -35.96 -11.49
N SER A 16 24.17 -35.99 -10.97
CA SER A 16 24.83 -34.82 -10.40
C SER A 16 25.20 -33.80 -11.48
N LEU A 17 25.67 -34.27 -12.63
CA LEU A 17 25.96 -33.42 -13.80
C LEU A 17 24.70 -32.73 -14.31
N VAL A 18 23.59 -33.45 -14.45
CA VAL A 18 22.30 -32.88 -14.86
C VAL A 18 21.82 -31.80 -13.89
N ARG A 19 21.97 -32.00 -12.57
CA ARG A 19 21.63 -30.97 -11.57
C ARG A 19 22.54 -29.74 -11.63
N LYS A 20 23.80 -29.92 -12.04
CA LYS A 20 24.76 -28.82 -12.19
C LYS A 20 24.49 -27.98 -13.43
N ILE A 21 24.09 -28.63 -14.54
CA ILE A 21 23.73 -27.95 -15.80
C ILE A 21 22.33 -27.32 -15.70
N HIS A 22 21.40 -28.00 -15.01
CA HIS A 22 20.03 -27.56 -14.81
C HIS A 22 19.73 -27.48 -13.32
N PRO A 23 20.16 -26.40 -12.63
CA PRO A 23 19.82 -26.21 -11.23
C PRO A 23 18.29 -26.14 -11.12
N LYS A 24 17.72 -26.97 -10.23
CA LYS A 24 16.31 -26.84 -9.86
C LYS A 24 16.15 -25.46 -9.23
N LYS A 25 15.37 -24.60 -9.89
CA LYS A 25 14.96 -23.31 -9.33
C LYS A 25 14.37 -23.56 -7.94
N SER A 26 14.86 -22.85 -6.94
CA SER A 26 14.32 -22.95 -5.59
C SER A 26 12.84 -22.53 -5.60
N PRO A 27 12.01 -23.01 -4.68
CA PRO A 27 10.64 -22.51 -4.56
C PRO A 27 10.59 -21.00 -4.28
N THR A 28 11.70 -20.39 -3.79
CA THR A 28 11.83 -18.95 -3.59
C THR A 28 12.17 -18.17 -4.87
N ASP A 29 12.71 -18.81 -5.91
CA ASP A 29 12.94 -18.19 -7.24
C ASP A 29 11.65 -18.04 -8.06
N LYS A 30 10.53 -18.57 -7.55
CA LYS A 30 9.19 -18.30 -8.06
C LYS A 30 8.66 -16.97 -7.53
N TYR A 31 9.43 -15.89 -7.68
CA TYR A 31 8.82 -14.58 -7.88
C TYR A 31 8.10 -14.62 -9.23
N ILE A 32 6.96 -15.30 -9.22
CA ILE A 32 5.94 -15.20 -10.24
C ILE A 32 5.62 -13.71 -10.25
N LYS A 33 6.05 -13.00 -11.29
CA LYS A 33 5.51 -11.69 -11.64
C LYS A 33 4.03 -11.91 -11.94
N THR A 34 3.22 -12.01 -10.90
CA THR A 34 1.78 -12.02 -11.01
C THR A 34 1.39 -10.67 -11.61
N GLN A 35 0.42 -10.67 -12.52
CA GLN A 35 -0.10 -9.45 -13.16
C GLN A 35 -0.54 -8.39 -12.13
N SER A 36 -0.83 -8.81 -10.89
CA SER A 36 -1.08 -7.90 -9.76
C SER A 36 0.07 -6.93 -9.46
N HIS A 37 1.34 -7.32 -9.63
CA HIS A 37 2.48 -6.41 -9.42
C HIS A 37 2.59 -5.35 -10.53
N GLN A 38 2.12 -5.64 -11.75
CA GLN A 38 2.03 -4.65 -12.83
C GLN A 38 0.91 -3.63 -12.55
N LEU A 39 -0.19 -4.05 -11.92
CA LEU A 39 -1.27 -3.14 -11.53
C LEU A 39 -0.88 -2.22 -10.36
N LEU A 40 -0.05 -2.69 -9.43
CA LEU A 40 0.52 -1.85 -8.35
C LEU A 40 1.43 -0.73 -8.84
N THR A 41 1.98 -0.84 -10.06
CA THR A 41 2.83 0.18 -10.69
C THR A 41 2.11 0.99 -11.76
N TYR A 42 0.80 0.75 -11.97
CA TYR A 42 0.03 1.41 -13.03
C TYR A 42 -0.21 2.90 -12.75
N TYR A 43 -0.37 3.27 -11.48
CA TYR A 43 -0.48 4.67 -11.09
C TYR A 43 0.87 5.16 -10.55
N PRO A 44 1.33 6.35 -10.98
CA PRO A 44 2.48 6.97 -10.35
C PRO A 44 2.19 7.13 -8.84
N PRO A 45 3.20 7.02 -7.98
CA PRO A 45 3.01 7.24 -6.55
C PRO A 45 2.42 8.63 -6.31
N ASP A 46 1.55 8.76 -5.32
CA ASP A 46 0.99 10.05 -4.93
C ASP A 46 2.12 10.95 -4.41
N ILE A 47 2.60 11.85 -5.27
CA ILE A 47 3.67 12.81 -4.96
C ILE A 47 3.03 13.99 -4.22
N SER A 48 3.22 14.06 -2.91
CA SER A 48 2.79 15.22 -2.11
C SER A 48 3.80 16.37 -2.21
N LEU A 49 3.48 17.41 -3.00
CA LEU A 49 4.32 18.61 -3.16
C LEU A 49 4.62 19.30 -1.82
N LEU A 50 3.71 19.22 -0.86
CA LEU A 50 3.84 19.72 0.51
C LEU A 50 4.87 18.96 1.34
N GLN A 51 5.04 17.66 1.10
CA GLN A 51 6.10 16.88 1.74
C GLN A 51 7.46 17.18 1.08
N PHE A 52 7.50 17.38 -0.24
CA PHE A 52 8.71 17.78 -0.95
C PHE A 52 9.20 19.18 -0.55
N SER A 53 8.31 20.14 -0.31
CA SER A 53 8.69 21.49 0.14
C SER A 53 9.32 21.53 1.53
N LYS A 54 9.04 20.52 2.37
CA LYS A 54 9.72 20.35 3.68
C LYS A 54 11.12 19.75 3.55
N GLN A 55 11.39 19.02 2.46
CA GLN A 55 12.68 18.38 2.22
C GLN A 55 13.66 19.30 1.50
N ASP A 56 13.19 20.20 0.63
CA ASP A 56 14.03 21.17 -0.09
C ASP A 56 13.76 22.61 0.39
N THR A 57 14.78 23.24 0.95
CA THR A 57 14.71 24.62 1.46
C THR A 57 14.43 25.65 0.37
N LYS A 58 14.81 25.37 -0.88
CA LYS A 58 14.52 26.25 -2.03
C LYS A 58 13.03 26.23 -2.38
N LEU A 59 12.38 25.09 -2.22
CA LEU A 59 10.94 24.95 -2.43
C LEU A 59 10.13 25.59 -1.29
N SER A 60 10.68 25.62 -0.08
CA SER A 60 10.09 26.37 1.04
C SER A 60 10.02 27.88 0.75
N ALA A 61 11.06 28.46 0.12
CA ALA A 61 11.08 29.87 -0.25
C ALA A 61 9.99 30.25 -1.28
N LEU A 62 9.50 29.29 -2.06
CA LEU A 62 8.41 29.48 -3.01
C LEU A 62 7.02 29.51 -2.36
N GLY A 63 6.92 29.25 -1.06
CA GLY A 63 5.66 29.33 -0.33
C GLY A 63 4.57 28.44 -0.93
N LEU A 64 4.92 27.23 -1.35
CA LEU A 64 3.99 26.34 -2.04
C LEU A 64 2.80 25.97 -1.15
N VAL A 65 1.60 26.19 -1.68
CA VAL A 65 0.33 25.90 -1.02
C VAL A 65 -0.40 24.80 -1.77
N ASP A 66 -0.98 23.87 -1.02
CA ASP A 66 -1.87 22.86 -1.58
C ASP A 66 -3.28 23.45 -1.72
N VAL A 67 -3.62 23.81 -2.96
CA VAL A 67 -4.91 24.40 -3.33
C VAL A 67 -6.09 23.46 -3.01
N TRP A 68 -5.89 22.15 -3.15
CA TRP A 68 -6.93 21.19 -2.81
C TRP A 68 -7.21 21.21 -1.31
N TYR A 69 -6.14 21.21 -0.51
CA TYR A 69 -6.22 21.29 0.95
C TYR A 69 -6.95 22.57 1.41
N GLU A 70 -6.54 23.74 0.92
CA GLU A 70 -7.17 25.01 1.29
C GLU A 70 -8.65 25.05 0.91
N ARG A 71 -9.00 24.53 -0.27
CA ARG A 71 -10.39 24.48 -0.74
C ARG A 71 -11.26 23.60 0.13
N GLN A 72 -10.75 22.44 0.58
CA GLN A 72 -11.51 21.60 1.51
C GLN A 72 -11.64 22.27 2.88
N LEU A 73 -10.58 22.86 3.40
CA LEU A 73 -10.60 23.56 4.68
C LEU A 73 -11.60 24.73 4.68
N ALA A 74 -11.66 25.50 3.59
CA ALA A 74 -12.68 26.55 3.41
C ALA A 74 -14.11 25.99 3.39
N ARG A 75 -14.31 24.83 2.74
CA ARG A 75 -15.60 24.14 2.71
C ARG A 75 -16.02 23.66 4.09
N GLU A 76 -15.08 23.12 4.87
CA GLU A 76 -15.32 22.70 6.25
C GLU A 76 -15.75 23.88 7.13
N LYS A 77 -15.01 24.99 7.10
CA LYS A 77 -15.37 26.24 7.80
C LYS A 77 -16.76 26.73 7.42
N ALA A 78 -17.12 26.66 6.14
CA ALA A 78 -18.44 27.07 5.68
C ALA A 78 -19.56 26.13 6.15
N LEU A 79 -19.29 24.84 6.36
CA LEU A 79 -20.24 23.88 6.92
C LEU A 79 -20.41 24.09 8.43
N GLU A 80 -19.31 24.30 9.15
CA GLU A 80 -19.32 24.60 10.59
C GLU A 80 -20.06 25.89 10.89
N ALA A 81 -19.83 26.94 10.11
CA ALA A 81 -20.56 28.21 10.22
C ALA A 81 -22.09 28.04 10.02
N ARG A 82 -22.51 26.98 9.31
CA ARG A 82 -23.92 26.62 9.10
C ARG A 82 -24.45 25.64 10.16
N GLY A 83 -23.66 25.31 11.18
CA GLY A 83 -23.99 24.33 12.22
C GLY A 83 -24.05 22.89 11.71
N LYS A 84 -23.46 22.61 10.53
CA LYS A 84 -23.43 21.26 9.96
C LYS A 84 -22.20 20.52 10.45
N THR A 85 -22.42 19.29 10.90
CA THR A 85 -21.35 18.36 11.29
C THR A 85 -20.59 17.93 10.04
N VAL A 86 -19.29 18.24 9.95
CA VAL A 86 -18.40 17.63 8.94
C VAL A 86 -18.20 16.15 9.34
N ARG A 87 -17.96 15.23 8.41
CA ARG A 87 -17.80 13.79 8.75
C ARG A 87 -16.37 13.27 8.61
N GLY A 88 -15.50 14.06 8.00
CA GLY A 88 -14.06 13.80 7.93
C GLY A 88 -13.39 15.15 7.83
N SER A 89 -12.50 15.45 8.79
CA SER A 89 -11.70 16.66 8.80
C SER A 89 -10.43 16.43 7.97
N VAL A 90 -10.07 17.41 7.14
CA VAL A 90 -8.79 17.40 6.41
C VAL A 90 -7.59 17.54 7.36
N THR A 91 -7.77 18.09 8.57
CA THR A 91 -6.71 18.16 9.61
C THR A 91 -6.50 16.86 10.39
N GLY A 92 -7.23 15.79 10.08
CA GLY A 92 -6.98 14.46 10.63
C GLY A 92 -7.54 14.21 12.04
N GLU A 93 -8.25 15.19 12.63
CA GLU A 93 -9.05 14.90 13.81
C GLU A 93 -10.28 14.07 13.39
N MET A 94 -10.24 12.77 13.71
CA MET A 94 -11.41 11.90 13.60
C MET A 94 -12.57 12.55 14.32
N TYR A 95 -13.67 12.75 13.60
CA TYR A 95 -14.91 13.26 14.16
C TYR A 95 -15.33 12.41 15.36
N LYS A 96 -15.25 12.99 16.57
CA LYS A 96 -16.00 12.48 17.71
C LYS A 96 -17.47 12.77 17.39
N PRO A 97 -18.35 11.76 17.36
CA PRO A 97 -19.76 12.01 17.11
C PRO A 97 -20.29 13.01 18.16
N PRO A 98 -21.21 13.91 17.79
CA PRO A 98 -21.79 14.86 18.74
C PRO A 98 -22.33 14.10 19.95
N THR A 99 -21.83 14.43 21.14
CA THR A 99 -22.35 13.93 22.43
C THR A 99 -23.67 14.60 22.78
N ASP A 100 -24.57 14.77 21.82
CA ASP A 100 -25.93 15.21 22.09
C ASP A 100 -26.76 13.97 22.44
N GLY A 101 -26.84 13.76 23.75
CA GLY A 101 -27.48 12.62 24.39
C GLY A 101 -28.93 12.38 23.97
N LYS A 102 -29.11 11.58 22.91
CA LYS A 102 -30.31 10.77 22.70
C LYS A 102 -29.90 9.40 22.17
N ALA A 103 -29.77 8.46 23.11
CA ALA A 103 -29.82 7.04 22.81
C ALA A 103 -31.08 6.75 21.98
N GLY A 104 -30.89 6.53 20.68
CA GLY A 104 -31.96 6.13 19.76
C GLY A 104 -32.54 4.80 20.21
N LYS A 105 -33.79 4.85 20.68
CA LYS A 105 -34.62 3.71 21.09
C LYS A 105 -34.47 2.52 20.14
N LYS A 106 -34.08 1.36 20.68
CA LYS A 106 -34.25 0.06 20.03
C LYS A 106 -35.73 -0.09 19.62
N GLY A 107 -35.98 -0.16 18.32
CA GLY A 107 -37.32 -0.35 17.77
C GLY A 107 -37.94 -1.65 18.31
N LYS A 108 -39.06 -1.52 19.02
CA LYS A 108 -39.87 -2.66 19.48
C LYS A 108 -40.52 -3.29 18.26
N LYS A 109 -40.05 -4.48 17.83
CA LYS A 109 -40.78 -5.31 16.86
C LYS A 109 -42.16 -5.63 17.45
N ARG A 110 -43.22 -5.16 16.81
CA ARG A 110 -44.58 -5.65 17.08
C ARG A 110 -44.67 -7.04 16.44
N LYS A 111 -45.06 -8.03 17.23
CA LYS A 111 -45.56 -9.32 16.73
C LYS A 111 -46.97 -9.13 16.18
#